data_AF-A0A355SVM4-F1
#
_entry.id   AF-A0A355SVM4-F1
#
_cell.length_a   1.000
_cell.length_b   1.000
_cell.length_c   1.000
_cell.angle_alpha   90.00
_cell.angle_beta   90.00
_cell.angle_gamma   90.00
#
_symmetry.space_group_name_H-M   'P 1'
#
loop_
_entity.id
_entity.type
_entity.pdbx_description
1 polymer ?
#
loop_
_entity_poly.entity_id
_entity_poly.type
_entity_poly.pdbx_seq_one_letter_code
_entity_poly.pdbx_strand_id
1 'polypeptide(L)'
;MTYQYNDTGARRLGFRADEAARTRLEDIQHAVEVLREAAEHCDEREMRSEAVDAALGYLSSIASRRAALLAFGRGLAIAHPQQRREAVQAALRSIQRALVSRP
;
A
#
# COMPACT_ATOMS: atom_id res chain seq x y z
N MET A 1 23.93 -1.41 -17.66
CA MET A 1 23.69 -1.22 -16.22
C MET A 1 22.44 -1.99 -15.85
N THR A 2 22.63 -3.22 -15.38
CA THR A 2 21.53 -4.13 -15.02
C THR A 2 21.15 -3.82 -13.58
N TYR A 3 19.96 -3.27 -13.36
CA TYR A 3 19.45 -2.97 -12.02
C TYR A 3 19.17 -4.29 -11.30
N GLN A 4 20.10 -4.72 -10.44
CA GLN A 4 19.86 -5.77 -9.47
C GLN A 4 18.87 -5.23 -8.44
N TYR A 5 17.61 -5.61 -8.64
CA TYR A 5 16.56 -5.47 -7.64
C TYR A 5 16.98 -6.31 -6.42
N ASN A 6 17.09 -5.68 -5.25
CA ASN A 6 17.47 -6.32 -4.00
C ASN A 6 16.35 -7.29 -3.56
N ASP A 7 16.43 -8.52 -4.06
CA ASP A 7 15.52 -9.67 -3.85
C ASP A 7 15.50 -10.17 -2.39
N THR A 8 16.32 -9.58 -1.51
CA THR A 8 16.58 -10.07 -0.15
C THR A 8 15.43 -9.79 0.82
N GLY A 9 14.65 -8.73 0.60
CA GLY A 9 13.46 -8.43 1.44
C GLY A 9 12.29 -9.36 1.15
N ALA A 10 12.03 -9.63 -0.14
CA ALA A 10 10.91 -10.45 -0.59
C ALA A 10 11.11 -11.95 -0.28
N ARG A 11 12.35 -12.45 -0.32
CA ARG A 11 12.64 -13.87 0.00
C ARG A 11 12.48 -14.25 1.47
N ARG A 12 12.58 -13.31 2.42
CA ARG A 12 12.32 -13.60 3.84
C ARG A 12 10.85 -13.93 4.13
N LEU A 13 9.94 -13.55 3.24
CA LEU A 13 8.50 -13.72 3.40
C LEU A 13 7.94 -14.96 2.67
N GLY A 14 8.78 -15.78 2.04
CA GLY A 14 8.40 -17.13 1.60
C GLY A 14 7.59 -17.24 0.30
N PHE A 15 7.59 -16.21 -0.56
CA PHE A 15 6.82 -16.23 -1.81
C PHE A 15 7.39 -17.23 -2.85
N ARG A 16 6.68 -18.34 -3.11
CA ARG A 16 6.99 -19.33 -4.18
C ARG A 16 5.95 -19.30 -5.32
N ALA A 17 6.43 -19.62 -6.52
CA ALA A 17 5.90 -19.14 -7.80
C ALA A 17 4.71 -19.89 -8.44
N ASP A 18 4.20 -21.00 -7.87
CA ASP A 18 3.01 -21.72 -8.38
C ASP A 18 1.79 -21.59 -7.46
N GLU A 19 2.04 -21.20 -6.20
CA GLU A 19 1.09 -20.56 -5.26
C GLU A 19 0.74 -19.12 -5.71
N ALA A 20 1.46 -18.58 -6.69
CA ALA A 20 1.59 -17.16 -6.97
C ALA A 20 0.30 -16.39 -7.25
N ALA A 21 -0.78 -17.03 -7.71
CA ALA A 21 -2.07 -16.34 -7.87
C ALA A 21 -2.80 -16.15 -6.53
N ARG A 22 -2.75 -17.16 -5.65
CA ARG A 22 -3.25 -17.07 -4.27
C ARG A 22 -2.38 -16.14 -3.44
N THR A 23 -1.06 -16.31 -3.52
CA THR A 23 -0.12 -15.43 -2.81
C THR A 23 -0.28 -13.99 -3.29
N ARG A 24 -0.46 -13.72 -4.59
CA ARG A 24 -0.75 -12.35 -5.06
C ARG A 24 -2.03 -11.77 -4.47
N LEU A 25 -3.10 -12.56 -4.34
CA LEU A 25 -4.37 -12.08 -3.78
C LEU A 25 -4.27 -11.85 -2.27
N GLU A 26 -3.53 -12.71 -1.57
CA GLU A 26 -3.21 -12.58 -0.15
C GLU A 26 -2.28 -11.37 0.09
N ASP A 27 -1.30 -11.15 -0.77
CA ASP A 27 -0.39 -10.00 -0.75
C ASP A 27 -1.13 -8.69 -1.02
N ILE A 28 -2.08 -8.70 -1.95
CA ILE A 28 -2.95 -7.54 -2.21
C ILE A 28 -3.80 -7.26 -0.98
N GLN A 29 -4.42 -8.28 -0.39
CA GLN A 29 -5.23 -8.13 0.82
C GLN A 29 -4.40 -7.60 1.98
N HIS A 30 -3.23 -8.20 2.22
CA HIS A 30 -2.31 -7.79 3.28
C HIS A 30 -1.85 -6.34 3.09
N ALA A 31 -1.43 -5.96 1.87
CA ALA A 31 -1.05 -4.58 1.59
C ALA A 31 -2.23 -3.61 1.81
N VAL A 32 -3.46 -3.98 1.44
CA VAL A 32 -4.65 -3.16 1.70
C VAL A 32 -4.95 -3.07 3.20
N GLU A 33 -4.79 -4.15 3.96
CA GLU A 33 -4.98 -4.15 5.42
C GLU A 33 -3.98 -3.22 6.11
N VAL A 34 -2.71 -3.25 5.72
CA VAL A 34 -1.69 -2.31 6.22
C VAL A 34 -2.09 -0.85 5.93
N LEU A 35 -2.62 -0.56 4.73
CA LEU A 35 -3.13 0.77 4.41
C LEU A 35 -4.41 1.14 5.19
N ARG A 36 -5.26 0.16 5.52
CA ARG A 36 -6.46 0.39 6.34
C ARG A 36 -6.09 0.75 7.77
N GLU A 37 -5.21 -0.03 8.39
CA GLU A 37 -4.72 0.24 9.75
C GLU A 37 -4.04 1.61 9.82
N ALA A 38 -3.23 1.94 8.82
CA ALA A 38 -2.64 3.28 8.69
C ALA A 38 -3.70 4.38 8.59
N ALA A 39 -4.79 4.16 7.85
CA ALA A 39 -5.87 5.13 7.74
C ALA A 39 -6.70 5.28 9.01
N GLU A 40 -6.84 4.21 9.80
CA GLU A 40 -7.58 4.20 11.07
C GLU A 40 -6.82 4.90 12.20
N HIS A 41 -5.49 4.84 12.20
CA HIS A 41 -4.65 5.39 13.26
C HIS A 41 -3.89 6.67 12.89
N CYS A 42 -4.03 7.17 11.66
CA CYS A 42 -3.24 8.32 11.19
C CYS A 42 -3.50 9.62 11.98
N ASP A 43 -4.67 9.79 12.58
CA ASP A 43 -5.03 10.96 13.41
C ASP A 43 -4.42 10.94 14.81
N GLU A 44 -4.13 9.76 15.34
CA GLU A 44 -3.61 9.57 16.70
C GLU A 44 -2.09 9.39 16.76
N ARG A 45 -1.49 8.79 15.71
CA ARG A 45 -0.07 8.39 15.72
C ARG A 45 0.57 8.51 14.33
N GLU A 46 1.90 8.52 14.31
CA GLU A 46 2.66 8.51 13.08
C GLU A 46 2.58 7.12 12.42
N MET A 47 1.89 7.06 11.27
CA MET A 47 1.72 5.81 10.49
C MET A 47 2.65 5.75 9.27
N ARG A 48 3.69 6.58 9.23
CA ARG A 48 4.78 6.49 8.22
C ARG A 48 5.74 5.38 8.62
N SER A 49 5.32 4.14 8.44
CA SER A 49 6.10 2.95 8.77
C SER A 49 6.66 2.30 7.51
N GLU A 50 7.74 1.53 7.67
CA GLU A 50 8.32 0.73 6.58
C GLU A 50 7.28 -0.23 5.97
N ALA A 51 6.33 -0.73 6.78
CA ALA A 51 5.25 -1.59 6.31
C ALA A 51 4.30 -0.84 5.36
N VAL A 52 3.95 0.40 5.67
CA VAL A 52 3.11 1.25 4.80
C VAL A 52 3.84 1.59 3.50
N ASP A 53 5.12 1.93 3.57
CA ASP A 53 5.94 2.19 2.37
C ASP A 53 6.08 0.94 1.49
N ALA A 54 6.26 -0.24 2.10
CA ALA A 54 6.29 -1.51 1.40
C ALA A 54 4.94 -1.85 0.73
N ALA A 55 3.83 -1.64 1.43
CA ALA A 55 2.48 -1.83 0.89
C ALA A 55 2.19 -0.89 -0.28
N LEU A 56 2.54 0.40 -0.15
CA LEU A 56 2.42 1.38 -1.24
C LEU A 56 3.30 1.01 -2.42
N GLY A 57 4.54 0.57 -2.18
CA GLY A 57 5.48 0.12 -3.21
C GLY A 57 4.96 -1.11 -3.96
N TYR A 58 4.50 -2.13 -3.23
CA TYR A 58 3.91 -3.34 -3.79
C TYR A 58 2.69 -3.02 -4.64
N LEU A 59 1.72 -2.28 -4.11
CA LEU A 59 0.51 -1.88 -4.85
C LEU A 59 0.86 -1.02 -6.08
N SER A 60 1.88 -0.15 -5.98
CA SER A 60 2.35 0.68 -7.10
C SER A 60 2.98 -0.15 -8.23
N SER A 61 3.52 -1.33 -7.91
CA SER A 61 4.14 -2.24 -8.88
C SER A 61 3.10 -3.04 -9.68
N ILE A 62 1.89 -3.22 -9.14
CA ILE A 62 0.85 -4.06 -9.74
C ILE A 62 -0.38 -3.27 -10.23
N ALA A 63 -0.62 -2.05 -9.75
CA ALA A 63 -1.83 -1.27 -10.05
C ALA A 63 -1.53 -0.02 -10.89
N SER A 64 -2.42 0.26 -11.85
CA SER A 64 -2.30 1.39 -12.78
C SER A 64 -2.56 2.78 -12.13
N ARG A 65 -3.05 2.82 -10.88
CA ARG A 65 -3.43 4.08 -10.20
C ARG A 65 -2.40 4.58 -9.19
N ARG A 66 -1.19 4.82 -9.70
CA ARG A 66 -0.06 5.42 -8.96
C ARG A 66 -0.44 6.76 -8.29
N ALA A 67 -1.35 7.54 -8.91
CA ALA A 67 -1.82 8.79 -8.34
C ALA A 67 -2.54 8.64 -6.98
N ALA A 68 -3.36 7.59 -6.80
CA ALA A 68 -4.07 7.36 -5.55
C ALA A 68 -3.12 6.88 -4.43
N LEU A 69 -2.12 6.06 -4.78
CA LEU A 69 -1.08 5.60 -3.86
C LEU A 69 -0.17 6.76 -3.41
N LEU A 70 0.21 7.64 -4.33
CA LEU A 70 0.94 8.87 -4.01
C LEU A 70 0.10 9.82 -3.14
N ALA A 71 -1.20 9.94 -3.41
CA ALA A 71 -2.10 10.74 -2.59
C ALA A 71 -2.20 10.20 -1.16
N PHE A 72 -2.18 8.88 -0.98
CA PHE A 72 -2.15 8.25 0.35
C PHE A 72 -0.90 8.63 1.13
N GLY A 73 0.29 8.45 0.53
CA GLY A 73 1.56 8.83 1.15
C GLY A 73 1.65 10.33 1.47
N ARG A 74 1.15 11.19 0.58
CA ARG A 74 1.05 12.65 0.86
C ARG A 74 0.06 12.96 1.96
N GLY A 75 -1.07 12.24 2.02
CA GLY A 75 -2.07 12.39 3.06
C GLY A 75 -1.47 12.18 4.45
N LEU A 76 -0.63 11.15 4.62
CA LEU A 76 0.07 10.87 5.89
C LEU A 76 1.03 11.97 6.34
N ALA A 77 1.53 12.80 5.42
CA ALA A 77 2.42 13.91 5.75
C ALA A 77 1.68 15.18 6.21
N ILE A 78 0.34 15.20 6.18
CA ILE A 78 -0.45 16.36 6.60
C ILE A 78 -0.35 16.54 8.12
N ALA A 79 0.06 17.73 8.57
CA ALA A 79 0.23 18.01 10.00
C ALA A 79 -1.10 17.95 10.78
N HIS A 80 -2.17 18.52 10.22
CA HIS A 80 -3.47 18.59 10.89
C HIS A 80 -4.17 17.22 10.91
N PRO A 81 -4.52 16.66 12.09
CA PRO A 81 -5.01 15.28 12.22
C PRO A 81 -6.31 15.03 11.45
N GLN A 82 -7.27 15.96 11.51
CA GLN A 82 -8.53 15.84 10.76
C GLN A 82 -8.31 15.78 9.24
N GLN A 83 -7.56 16.75 8.69
CA GLN A 83 -7.26 16.83 7.25
C GLN A 83 -6.44 15.64 6.77
N ARG A 84 -5.51 15.14 7.60
CA ARG A 84 -4.74 13.92 7.35
C ARG A 84 -5.68 12.74 7.17
N ARG A 85 -6.58 12.51 8.12
CA ARG A 85 -7.57 11.43 8.07
C ARG A 85 -8.46 11.53 6.83
N GLU A 86 -8.98 12.71 6.52
CA GLU A 86 -9.82 12.91 5.33
C GLU A 86 -9.07 12.58 4.03
N ALA A 87 -7.83 13.08 3.88
CA ALA A 87 -7.01 12.83 2.71
C ALA A 87 -6.63 11.35 2.57
N VAL A 88 -6.21 10.72 3.66
CA VAL A 88 -5.81 9.30 3.69
C VAL A 88 -7.01 8.39 3.39
N GLN A 89 -8.17 8.65 3.99
CA GLN A 89 -9.39 7.89 3.71
C GLN A 89 -9.88 8.07 2.27
N ALA A 90 -9.81 9.29 1.72
CA ALA A 90 -10.17 9.54 0.32
C ALA A 90 -9.25 8.78 -0.65
N ALA A 91 -7.95 8.74 -0.36
CA ALA A 91 -6.98 7.97 -1.13
C ALA A 91 -7.24 6.46 -1.02
N LEU A 92 -7.49 5.94 0.18
CA LEU A 92 -7.80 4.53 0.43
C LEU A 92 -9.03 4.07 -0.35
N ARG A 93 -10.13 4.84 -0.32
CA ARG A 93 -11.34 4.53 -1.11
C ARG A 93 -11.05 4.47 -2.61
N SER A 94 -10.17 5.34 -3.11
CA SER A 94 -9.76 5.35 -4.51
C SER A 94 -8.92 4.13 -4.89
N ILE A 95 -8.04 3.68 -3.98
CA ILE A 95 -7.24 2.45 -4.14
C ILE A 95 -8.16 1.23 -4.16
N GLN A 96 -9.07 1.10 -3.19
CA GLN A 96 -10.01 -0.02 -3.10
C GLN A 96 -10.90 -0.13 -4.35
N ARG A 97 -11.46 0.98 -4.84
CA ARG A 97 -12.23 0.99 -6.10
C ARG A 97 -11.40 0.51 -7.28
N ALA A 98 -10.12 0.91 -7.35
CA ALA A 98 -9.23 0.51 -8.44
C ALA A 98 -8.90 -1.00 -8.41
N LEU A 99 -8.87 -1.60 -7.22
CA LEU A 99 -8.62 -3.04 -7.05
C LEU A 99 -9.86 -3.88 -7.39
N VAL A 100 -11.06 -3.38 -7.09
CA VAL A 100 -12.35 -4.07 -7.40
C VAL A 100 -12.71 -3.98 -8.89
N SER A 101 -12.32 -2.91 -9.60
CA SER A 101 -12.64 -2.72 -11.02
C SER A 101 -11.72 -3.45 -12.02
N ARG A 102 -10.96 -4.47 -11.59
CA ARG A 102 -10.24 -5.35 -12.53
C ARG A 102 -11.20 -6.44 -13.04
N PRO A 103 -11.54 -6.47 -14.34
CA PRO A 103 -12.26 -7.60 -14.95
C PRO A 103 -11.39 -8.86 -14.99
#